data_AF-A0A2K1QEM4-F1
#
_entry.id   AF-A0A2K1QEM4-F1
#
_cell.length_a   1.000
_cell.length_b   1.000
_cell.length_c   1.000
_cell.angle_alpha   90.00
_cell.angle_beta   90.00
_cell.angle_gamma   90.00
#
_symmetry.space_group_name_H-M   'P 1'
#
loop_
_entity.id
_entity.type
_entity.pdbx_description
1 polymer ?
#
loop_
_entity_poly.entity_id
_entity_poly.type
_entity_poly.pdbx_seq_one_letter_code
_entity_poly.pdbx_strand_id
1 'polypeptide(L)'
;MVQNRRADEIADNLSTGQADSAVAQISGKPGRRQRAFDYGELRLLLLAMIAKQSSHGYELIHEIKERLGGTYKPSPGVIYPALTWLYDRGYTEIDLEKGGRKRYSITNEGQAFLSANKNVTDMLLARVAPKAHGPSPQAIVEAMDHLKRALSLRIKMEPVAAEVITRMGDIIHVAANQIEALLNAPVLSEGAVKCVANIATPNGERFLRRLCTHFQHRTPVVTDENSGHFRMNMGEVRMEALEGVFRVSLTALTAEKLDEMQHILVRHLEETAVREKLDVIWQSV
;
A
#
# COMPACT_ATOMS: atom_id res chain seq x y z
N MET A 1 47.73 53.59 27.86
CA MET A 1 48.73 53.84 26.81
C MET A 1 48.64 52.63 25.90
N VAL A 2 47.80 52.56 24.87
CA VAL A 2 47.55 53.39 23.67
C VAL A 2 46.11 53.00 23.23
N GLN A 3 45.03 53.79 23.36
CA GLN A 3 44.58 54.93 22.52
C GLN A 3 44.69 54.64 21.01
N ASN A 4 43.71 54.77 20.10
CA ASN A 4 42.53 55.63 20.03
C ASN A 4 41.81 55.40 18.66
N ARG A 5 40.63 56.03 18.52
CA ARG A 5 39.83 56.40 17.31
C ARG A 5 38.68 55.43 16.98
N ARG A 6 37.39 55.81 16.95
CA ARG A 6 36.63 57.09 16.86
C ARG A 6 35.18 56.73 17.28
N ALA A 7 34.46 57.36 18.22
CA ALA A 7 33.96 58.75 18.29
C ALA A 7 33.33 59.19 16.95
N ASP A 8 32.03 59.01 16.82
CA ASP A 8 31.02 60.08 17.00
C ASP A 8 30.79 60.82 15.69
N GLU A 9 29.67 60.54 15.04
CA GLU A 9 28.99 61.50 14.18
C GLU A 9 27.49 61.18 14.11
N ILE A 10 26.73 62.16 14.61
CA ILE A 10 25.37 62.54 14.21
C ILE A 10 24.22 61.85 14.95
N ALA A 11 23.83 62.51 16.03
CA ALA A 11 22.47 62.50 16.56
C ALA A 11 21.49 63.24 15.63
N ASP A 12 20.21 62.93 15.83
CA ASP A 12 19.01 63.66 15.42
C ASP A 12 18.66 63.72 13.93
N ASN A 13 17.68 62.89 13.54
CA ASN A 13 16.43 63.46 13.02
C ASN A 13 15.25 62.46 12.93
N LEU A 14 14.15 62.91 13.53
CA LEU A 14 12.75 62.66 13.19
C LEU A 14 12.15 61.25 13.30
N SER A 15 11.37 61.11 14.38
CA SER A 15 9.99 60.62 14.37
C SER A 15 9.29 60.79 13.02
N THR A 16 8.73 59.72 12.45
CA THR A 16 7.33 59.61 11.98
C THR A 16 7.13 58.17 11.47
N GLY A 17 6.61 57.29 12.33
CA GLY A 17 6.11 55.98 11.93
C GLY A 17 4.71 56.13 11.33
N GLN A 18 4.63 56.27 10.01
CA GLN A 18 3.40 56.06 9.26
C GLN A 18 3.42 54.67 8.63
N ALA A 19 2.31 53.97 8.84
CA ALA A 19 1.97 52.72 8.18
C ALA A 19 1.94 52.92 6.66
N ASP A 20 2.58 52.02 5.92
CA ASP A 20 2.01 51.63 4.65
C ASP A 20 2.40 50.21 4.23
N SER A 21 1.40 49.58 3.63
CA SER A 21 1.37 48.22 3.12
C SER A 21 2.42 47.94 2.04
N ALA A 22 3.05 46.77 2.11
CA ALA A 22 3.72 46.19 0.94
C ALA A 22 3.54 44.66 0.93
N VAL A 23 2.73 44.24 -0.05
CA VAL A 23 2.47 42.87 -0.49
C VAL A 23 3.79 42.17 -0.86
N ALA A 24 4.22 41.22 -0.05
CA ALA A 24 5.36 40.35 -0.35
C ALA A 24 4.87 39.03 -0.97
N GLN A 25 4.79 39.07 -2.30
CA GLN A 25 4.92 37.99 -3.28
C GLN A 25 5.04 36.54 -2.77
N ILE A 26 4.01 35.77 -3.12
CA ILE A 26 3.98 34.31 -3.11
C ILE A 26 5.02 33.81 -4.12
N SER A 27 6.18 33.40 -3.62
CA SER A 27 7.12 32.55 -4.36
C SER A 27 6.82 31.09 -4.02
N GLY A 28 6.12 30.41 -4.92
CA GLY A 28 5.84 28.99 -4.85
C GLY A 28 7.13 28.18 -4.87
N LYS A 29 7.45 27.54 -3.74
CA LYS A 29 8.43 26.45 -3.67
C LYS A 29 7.72 25.10 -3.86
N PRO A 30 8.32 24.14 -4.59
CA PRO A 30 7.66 22.90 -4.99
C PRO A 30 7.35 22.01 -3.79
N GLY A 31 6.21 21.33 -3.86
CA GLY A 31 5.52 20.67 -2.75
C GLY A 31 6.41 19.78 -1.90
N ARG A 32 6.56 20.16 -0.63
CA ARG A 32 6.99 19.26 0.43
C ARG A 32 5.84 18.26 0.62
N ARG A 33 5.99 17.04 0.08
CA ARG A 33 5.06 15.92 0.33
C ARG A 33 4.72 15.89 1.83
N GLN A 34 3.49 16.26 2.17
CA GLN A 34 2.99 16.24 3.54
C GLN A 34 3.03 14.78 4.00
N ARG A 35 3.80 14.47 5.04
CA ARG A 35 3.93 13.11 5.57
C ARG A 35 2.60 12.72 6.21
N ALA A 36 2.14 11.48 5.98
CA ALA A 36 0.86 11.00 6.50
C ALA A 36 0.79 10.99 8.05
N PHE A 37 1.95 10.89 8.70
CA PHE A 37 2.14 11.06 10.14
C PHE A 37 3.41 11.86 10.39
N ASP A 38 3.39 12.68 11.44
CA ASP A 38 4.63 13.20 12.03
C ASP A 38 5.30 12.13 12.91
N TYR A 39 6.58 12.29 13.22
CA TYR A 39 7.35 11.34 14.04
C TYR A 39 6.75 11.13 15.44
N GLY A 40 6.19 12.18 16.05
CA GLY A 40 5.50 12.08 17.33
C GLY A 40 4.20 11.28 17.23
N GLU A 41 3.40 11.57 16.21
CA GLU A 41 2.13 10.87 15.95
C GLU A 41 2.36 9.39 15.68
N LEU A 42 3.38 9.05 14.87
CA LEU A 42 3.67 7.66 14.57
C LEU A 42 4.08 6.87 15.81
N ARG A 43 4.90 7.43 16.70
CA ARG A 43 5.29 6.77 17.95
C ARG A 43 4.09 6.48 18.83
N LEU A 44 3.20 7.47 18.98
CA LEU A 44 2.00 7.33 19.79
C LEU A 44 1.04 6.29 19.19
N LEU A 45 0.90 6.30 17.86
CA LEU A 45 0.13 5.29 17.14
C LEU A 45 0.70 3.87 17.34
N LEU A 46 2.01 3.69 17.18
CA LEU A 46 2.66 2.39 17.37
C LEU A 46 2.47 1.87 18.80
N LEU A 47 2.66 2.74 19.80
CA LEU A 47 2.43 2.40 21.19
C LEU A 47 0.97 1.97 21.44
N ALA A 48 0.01 2.69 20.85
CA ALA A 48 -1.41 2.36 20.97
C ALA A 48 -1.80 1.04 20.28
N MET A 49 -1.12 0.68 19.19
CA MET A 49 -1.30 -0.62 18.54
C MET A 49 -0.70 -1.75 19.39
N ILE A 50 0.52 -1.57 19.91
CA ILE A 50 1.19 -2.52 20.81
C ILE A 50 0.38 -2.73 22.09
N ALA A 51 -0.29 -1.69 22.59
CA ALA A 51 -1.18 -1.77 23.74
C ALA A 51 -2.38 -2.69 23.54
N LYS A 52 -2.87 -2.82 22.30
CA LYS A 52 -3.97 -3.72 21.96
C LYS A 52 -3.48 -5.16 21.78
N GLN A 53 -2.32 -5.33 21.15
CA GLN A 53 -1.73 -6.62 20.89
C GLN A 53 -0.21 -6.50 20.80
N SER A 54 0.53 -7.34 21.52
CA SER A 54 1.98 -7.41 21.43
C SER A 54 2.40 -7.84 20.03
N SER A 55 3.17 -7.00 19.33
CA SER A 55 3.43 -7.15 17.89
C SER A 55 4.90 -7.02 17.53
N HIS A 56 5.26 -7.57 16.38
CA HIS A 56 6.55 -7.33 15.74
C HIS A 56 6.51 -6.05 14.88
N GLY A 57 7.66 -5.40 14.68
CA GLY A 57 7.74 -4.19 13.86
C GLY A 57 7.26 -4.38 12.41
N TYR A 58 7.44 -5.56 11.84
CA TYR A 58 6.92 -5.92 10.51
C TYR A 58 5.39 -6.05 10.50
N GLU A 59 4.80 -6.63 11.56
CA GLU A 59 3.34 -6.75 11.69
C GLU A 59 2.70 -5.37 11.77
N LEU A 60 3.30 -4.45 12.54
CA LEU A 60 2.86 -3.05 12.63
C LEU A 60 2.93 -2.33 11.26
N ILE A 61 3.97 -2.57 10.46
CA ILE A 61 4.07 -2.03 9.09
C ILE A 61 2.90 -2.52 8.22
N HIS A 62 2.61 -3.82 8.27
CA HIS A 62 1.53 -4.42 7.49
C HIS A 62 0.17 -3.92 7.96
N GLU A 63 -0.06 -3.90 9.26
CA GLU A 63 -1.33 -3.49 9.84
C GLU A 63 -1.64 -2.01 9.54
N ILE A 64 -0.66 -1.11 9.64
CA ILE A 64 -0.84 0.30 9.25
C ILE A 64 -1.18 0.41 7.75
N LYS A 65 -0.50 -0.36 6.89
CA LYS A 65 -0.77 -0.40 5.45
C LYS A 65 -2.20 -0.86 5.15
N GLU A 66 -2.63 -1.97 5.74
CA GLU A 66 -3.96 -2.54 5.54
C GLU A 66 -5.05 -1.59 6.05
N ARG A 67 -4.87 -1.03 7.25
CA ARG A 67 -5.81 -0.08 7.87
C ARG A 67 -6.00 1.19 7.05
N LEU A 68 -4.97 1.62 6.32
CA LEU A 68 -5.02 2.78 5.42
C LEU A 68 -5.35 2.41 3.97
N GLY A 69 -5.84 1.18 3.70
CA GLY A 69 -6.23 0.75 2.36
C GLY A 69 -5.10 0.83 1.34
N GLY A 70 -3.85 0.63 1.79
CA GLY A 70 -2.66 0.68 0.94
C GLY A 70 -2.18 2.07 0.55
N THR A 71 -2.89 3.15 0.92
CA THR A 71 -2.49 4.53 0.53
C THR A 71 -1.22 5.01 1.23
N TYR A 72 -0.84 4.35 2.34
CA TYR A 72 0.38 4.64 3.07
C TYR A 72 0.98 3.36 3.65
N LYS A 73 2.25 3.10 3.34
CA LYS A 73 3.06 2.04 3.96
C LYS A 73 4.26 2.69 4.65
N PRO A 74 4.36 2.65 5.99
CA PRO A 74 5.52 3.18 6.67
C PRO A 74 6.75 2.32 6.33
N SER A 75 7.89 2.97 6.09
CA SER A 75 9.12 2.25 5.79
C SER A 75 9.77 1.71 7.08
N PRO A 76 10.56 0.61 6.99
CA PRO A 76 11.37 0.12 8.10
C PRO A 76 12.20 1.22 8.78
N GLY A 77 12.78 2.12 7.98
CA GLY A 77 13.63 3.23 8.46
C GLY A 77 12.89 4.30 9.28
N VAL A 78 11.57 4.26 9.35
CA VAL A 78 10.77 5.15 10.22
C VAL A 78 10.20 4.36 11.41
N ILE A 79 9.84 3.09 11.21
CA ILE A 79 9.23 2.24 12.24
C ILE A 79 10.25 1.79 13.27
N TYR A 80 11.38 1.20 12.85
CA TYR A 80 12.34 0.65 13.81
C TYR A 80 12.97 1.72 14.70
N PRO A 81 13.34 2.92 14.21
CA PRO A 81 13.77 4.00 15.10
C PRO A 81 12.69 4.47 16.07
N ALA A 82 11.41 4.44 15.67
CA ALA A 82 10.31 4.77 16.57
C ALA A 82 10.12 3.71 17.66
N LEU A 83 10.23 2.42 17.32
CA LEU A 83 10.17 1.31 18.27
C LEU A 83 11.37 1.30 19.23
N THR A 84 12.58 1.55 18.73
CA THR A 84 13.77 1.75 19.57
C THR A 84 13.54 2.88 20.55
N TRP A 85 13.00 4.02 20.10
CA TRP A 85 12.72 5.14 20.97
C TRP A 85 11.68 4.81 22.06
N LEU A 86 10.64 4.05 21.73
CA LEU A 86 9.62 3.61 22.71
C LEU A 86 10.23 2.65 23.76
N TYR A 87 11.12 1.77 23.33
CA TYR A 87 11.87 0.87 24.21
C TYR A 87 12.84 1.62 25.12
N ASP A 88 13.68 2.50 24.56
CA ASP A 88 14.65 3.30 25.30
C ASP A 88 14.00 4.20 26.36
N ARG A 89 12.75 4.61 26.12
CA ARG A 89 11.94 5.42 27.04
C ARG A 89 11.18 4.60 28.08
N GLY A 90 11.29 3.28 28.06
CA GLY A 90 10.61 2.40 29.00
C GLY A 90 9.12 2.18 28.70
N TYR A 91 8.60 2.70 27.58
CA TYR A 91 7.18 2.56 27.22
C TYR A 91 6.82 1.19 26.64
N THR A 92 7.81 0.50 26.08
CA THR A 92 7.67 -0.86 25.58
C THR A 92 8.81 -1.73 26.09
N GLU A 93 8.54 -3.00 26.32
CA GLU A 93 9.56 -4.03 26.58
C GLU A 93 9.70 -4.94 25.36
N ILE A 94 10.80 -5.71 25.31
CA ILE A 94 11.10 -6.59 24.18
C ILE A 94 11.23 -8.02 24.69
N ASP A 95 10.35 -8.88 24.19
CA ASP A 95 10.48 -10.33 24.33
C ASP A 95 11.22 -10.90 23.11
N LEU A 96 12.25 -11.70 23.38
CA LEU A 96 12.99 -12.43 22.36
C LEU A 96 12.34 -13.79 22.14
N GLU A 97 11.65 -13.96 21.02
CA GLU A 97 11.08 -15.25 20.65
C GLU A 97 12.12 -16.19 20.04
N LYS A 98 11.80 -17.49 20.05
CA LYS A 98 12.59 -18.53 19.38
C LYS A 98 12.75 -18.18 17.89
N GLY A 99 13.96 -17.78 17.50
CA GLY A 99 14.28 -17.30 16.15
C GLY A 99 14.80 -15.86 16.09
N GLY A 100 15.05 -15.20 17.23
CA GLY A 100 15.69 -13.87 17.28
C GLY A 100 14.77 -12.71 16.89
N ARG A 101 13.46 -12.96 16.81
CA ARG A 101 12.45 -11.94 16.49
C ARG A 101 12.06 -11.20 17.77
N LYS A 102 12.12 -9.87 17.72
CA LYS A 102 11.75 -8.97 18.82
C LYS A 102 10.25 -8.73 18.80
N ARG A 103 9.52 -9.20 19.82
CA ARG A 103 8.12 -8.84 20.07
C ARG A 103 8.08 -7.68 21.05
N TYR A 104 7.32 -6.63 20.72
CA TYR A 104 7.14 -5.49 21.61
C TYR A 104 5.85 -5.64 22.39
N SER A 105 5.89 -5.47 23.71
CA SER A 105 4.73 -5.35 24.60
C SER A 105 4.78 -4.00 25.31
N ILE A 106 3.61 -3.52 25.74
CA ILE A 106 3.51 -2.24 26.44
C ILE A 106 3.83 -2.41 27.93
N THR A 107 4.49 -1.42 28.52
CA THR A 107 4.74 -1.36 29.98
C THR A 107 3.68 -0.53 30.70
N ASN A 108 3.69 -0.55 32.03
CA ASN A 108 2.84 0.33 32.84
C ASN A 108 3.09 1.82 32.55
N GLU A 109 4.35 2.20 32.33
CA GLU A 109 4.74 3.56 31.95
C GLU A 109 4.19 3.94 30.56
N GLY A 110 4.25 3.00 29.61
CA GLY A 110 3.63 3.17 28.29
C GLY A 110 2.12 3.39 28.37
N GLN A 111 1.43 2.66 29.27
CA GLN A 111 -0.02 2.84 29.45
C GLN A 111 -0.39 4.18 30.10
N ALA A 112 0.41 4.64 31.06
CA ALA A 112 0.24 5.99 31.62
C ALA A 112 0.45 7.06 30.54
N PHE A 113 1.45 6.88 29.66
CA PHE A 113 1.71 7.79 28.55
C PHE A 113 0.57 7.82 27.53
N LEU A 114 -0.03 6.66 27.19
CA LEU A 114 -1.22 6.62 26.32
C LEU A 114 -2.42 7.30 26.97
N SER A 115 -2.63 7.08 28.26
CA SER A 115 -3.74 7.68 29.01
C SER A 115 -3.62 9.21 29.08
N ALA A 116 -2.40 9.73 29.28
CA ALA A 116 -2.13 11.17 29.26
C ALA A 116 -2.35 11.81 27.88
N ASN A 117 -2.19 11.04 26.80
CA ASN A 117 -2.32 11.51 25.42
C ASN A 117 -3.60 10.99 24.75
N LYS A 118 -4.59 10.54 25.53
CA LYS A 118 -5.76 9.79 25.04
C LYS A 118 -6.48 10.46 23.87
N ASN A 119 -6.73 11.77 23.94
CA ASN A 119 -7.41 12.50 22.87
C ASN A 119 -6.67 12.42 21.53
N VAL A 120 -5.34 12.58 21.55
CA VAL A 120 -4.51 12.51 20.34
C VAL A 120 -4.42 11.07 19.86
N THR A 121 -4.24 10.12 20.79
CA THR A 121 -4.23 8.69 20.50
C THR A 121 -5.53 8.24 19.82
N ASP A 122 -6.69 8.66 20.33
CA ASP A 122 -8.00 8.31 19.79
C ASP A 122 -8.21 8.90 18.40
N MET A 123 -7.78 10.15 18.16
CA MET A 123 -7.78 10.75 16.82
C MET A 123 -6.89 9.99 15.82
N LEU A 124 -5.70 9.56 16.25
CA LEU A 124 -4.78 8.80 15.41
C LEU A 124 -5.31 7.40 15.12
N LEU A 125 -5.86 6.72 16.14
CA LEU A 125 -6.51 5.43 15.98
C LEU A 125 -7.77 5.52 15.10
N ALA A 126 -8.51 6.62 15.12
CA ALA A 126 -9.63 6.86 14.22
C ALA A 126 -9.15 7.05 12.77
N ARG A 127 -8.00 7.70 12.56
CA ARG A 127 -7.38 7.88 11.23
C ARG A 127 -6.95 6.56 10.59
N VAL A 128 -6.53 5.60 11.41
CA VAL A 128 -6.21 4.22 10.99
C VAL A 128 -7.29 3.22 11.40
N ALA A 129 -8.48 3.69 11.76
CA ALA A 129 -9.57 2.77 12.06
C ALA A 129 -9.81 1.97 10.79
N PRO A 130 -10.01 0.65 10.89
CA PRO A 130 -10.33 -0.11 9.71
C PRO A 130 -11.61 0.53 9.15
N LYS A 131 -11.55 1.10 7.93
CA LYS A 131 -12.76 1.27 7.14
C LYS A 131 -13.46 -0.08 7.25
N ALA A 132 -14.72 -0.09 7.66
CA ALA A 132 -15.51 -1.30 7.81
C ALA A 132 -15.53 -2.04 6.46
N HIS A 133 -14.49 -2.82 6.21
CA HIS A 133 -14.54 -3.96 5.33
C HIS A 133 -15.48 -4.90 6.07
N GLY A 134 -16.45 -5.45 5.36
CA GLY A 134 -17.38 -6.45 5.91
C GLY A 134 -16.63 -7.58 6.64
N PRO A 135 -17.37 -8.45 7.35
CA PRO A 135 -16.80 -9.45 8.27
C PRO A 135 -15.49 -10.04 7.74
N SER A 136 -14.40 -9.76 8.44
CA SER A 136 -13.09 -10.36 8.17
C SER A 136 -13.25 -11.88 8.16
N PRO A 137 -12.83 -12.60 7.10
CA PRO A 137 -13.12 -14.03 7.01
C PRO A 137 -12.20 -14.81 7.96
N GLN A 138 -12.62 -14.99 9.20
CA GLN A 138 -11.92 -15.83 10.19
C GLN A 138 -11.54 -17.19 9.60
N ALA A 139 -12.44 -17.77 8.78
CA ALA A 139 -12.19 -19.00 8.04
C ALA A 139 -10.94 -18.96 7.13
N ILE A 140 -10.65 -17.81 6.49
CA ILE A 140 -9.45 -17.67 5.64
C ILE A 140 -8.19 -17.57 6.50
N VAL A 141 -8.26 -16.85 7.63
CA VAL A 141 -7.14 -16.74 8.58
C VAL A 141 -6.78 -18.12 9.14
N GLU A 142 -7.78 -18.89 9.56
CA GLU A 142 -7.61 -20.26 10.07
C GLU A 142 -7.02 -21.20 9.01
N ALA A 143 -7.50 -21.11 7.77
CA ALA A 143 -6.97 -21.91 6.66
C ALA A 143 -5.49 -21.58 6.37
N MET A 144 -5.12 -20.30 6.38
CA MET A 144 -3.73 -19.87 6.19
C MET A 144 -2.81 -20.33 7.32
N ASP A 145 -3.28 -20.31 8.57
CA ASP A 145 -2.51 -20.79 9.71
C ASP A 145 -2.32 -22.31 9.68
N HIS A 146 -3.31 -23.06 9.20
CA HIS A 146 -3.17 -24.48 8.95
C HIS A 146 -2.09 -24.77 7.88
N LEU A 147 -2.13 -24.07 6.74
CA LEU A 147 -1.14 -24.22 5.68
C LEU A 147 0.28 -23.93 6.20
N LYS A 148 0.47 -22.80 6.89
CA LYS A 148 1.77 -22.42 7.48
C LYS A 148 2.29 -23.50 8.43
N ARG A 149 1.43 -24.09 9.26
CA ARG A 149 1.82 -25.14 10.21
C ARG A 149 2.27 -26.40 9.49
N ALA A 150 1.52 -26.85 8.49
CA ALA A 150 1.86 -28.02 7.68
C ALA A 150 3.22 -27.86 6.98
N LEU A 151 3.49 -26.68 6.41
CA LEU A 151 4.77 -26.37 5.76
C LEU A 151 5.93 -26.24 6.77
N SER A 152 5.69 -25.56 7.90
CA SER A 152 6.72 -25.28 8.92
C SER A 152 7.22 -26.55 9.62
N LEU A 153 6.37 -27.57 9.75
CA LEU A 153 6.75 -28.86 10.33
C LEU A 153 7.67 -29.66 9.41
N ARG A 154 7.49 -29.56 8.09
CA ARG A 154 8.24 -30.34 7.10
C ARG A 154 9.59 -29.70 6.74
N ILE A 155 9.66 -28.37 6.67
CA ILE A 155 10.88 -27.62 6.30
C ILE A 155 11.97 -27.70 7.39
N LYS A 156 11.60 -28.00 8.64
CA LYS A 156 12.54 -28.13 9.76
C LYS A 156 13.14 -29.52 9.95
N MET A 157 12.66 -30.53 9.21
CA MET A 157 13.12 -31.91 9.35
C MET A 157 13.79 -32.39 8.06
N GLU A 158 15.13 -32.46 8.10
CA GLU A 158 16.01 -33.10 7.10
C GLU A 158 15.88 -32.60 5.64
N PRO A 159 16.83 -32.90 4.74
CA PRO A 159 16.74 -32.45 3.36
C PRO A 159 15.53 -33.07 2.65
N VAL A 160 14.54 -32.23 2.35
CA VAL A 160 13.37 -32.61 1.55
C VAL A 160 13.83 -32.85 0.11
N ALA A 161 13.45 -33.99 -0.47
CA ALA A 161 13.74 -34.29 -1.87
C ALA A 161 13.15 -33.20 -2.79
N ALA A 162 13.91 -32.77 -3.80
CA ALA A 162 13.51 -31.68 -4.71
C ALA A 162 12.15 -31.95 -5.37
N GLU A 163 11.84 -33.21 -5.69
CA GLU A 163 10.55 -33.63 -6.25
C GLU A 163 9.37 -33.33 -5.31
N VAL A 164 9.56 -33.48 -4.00
CA VAL A 164 8.53 -33.16 -3.00
C VAL A 164 8.31 -31.66 -2.91
N ILE A 165 9.37 -30.85 -3.04
CA ILE A 165 9.27 -29.38 -3.07
C ILE A 165 8.47 -28.93 -4.30
N THR A 166 8.79 -29.46 -5.48
CA THR A 166 8.05 -29.17 -6.71
C THR A 166 6.58 -29.54 -6.55
N ARG A 167 6.29 -30.73 -6.01
CA ARG A 167 4.91 -31.18 -5.81
C ARG A 167 4.13 -30.32 -4.81
N MET A 168 4.79 -29.85 -3.75
CA MET A 168 4.20 -28.90 -2.80
C MET A 168 3.87 -27.56 -3.47
N GLY A 169 4.76 -27.06 -4.32
CA GLY A 169 4.54 -25.88 -5.14
C GLY A 169 3.31 -26.02 -6.03
N ASP A 170 3.20 -27.12 -6.77
CA ASP A 170 2.06 -27.39 -7.65
C ASP A 170 0.72 -27.33 -6.90
N ILE A 171 0.66 -27.92 -5.70
CA ILE A 171 -0.56 -27.94 -4.87
C ILE A 171 -0.96 -26.52 -4.46
N ILE A 172 0.01 -25.70 -4.06
CA ILE A 172 -0.23 -24.30 -3.68
C ILE A 172 -0.71 -23.49 -4.89
N HIS A 173 -0.10 -23.69 -6.06
CA HIS A 173 -0.54 -23.03 -7.29
C HIS A 173 -1.97 -23.41 -7.68
N VAL A 174 -2.34 -24.69 -7.59
CA VAL A 174 -3.72 -25.13 -7.84
C VAL A 174 -4.71 -24.48 -6.87
N ALA A 175 -4.39 -24.45 -5.57
CA ALA A 175 -5.24 -23.81 -4.57
C ALA A 175 -5.36 -22.30 -4.81
N ALA A 176 -4.27 -21.62 -5.16
CA ALA A 176 -4.27 -20.20 -5.51
C ALA A 176 -5.16 -19.94 -6.73
N ASN A 177 -5.03 -20.73 -7.80
CA ASN A 177 -5.85 -20.61 -9.01
C ASN A 177 -7.36 -20.79 -8.70
N GLN A 178 -7.71 -21.69 -7.79
CA GLN A 178 -9.10 -21.89 -7.36
C GLN A 178 -9.64 -20.71 -6.56
N ILE A 179 -8.84 -20.16 -5.64
CA ILE A 179 -9.22 -18.95 -4.88
C ILE A 179 -9.37 -17.76 -5.83
N GLU A 180 -8.44 -17.60 -6.77
CA GLU A 180 -8.56 -16.61 -7.82
C GLU A 180 -9.81 -16.83 -8.65
N ALA A 181 -10.15 -18.06 -9.03
CA ALA A 181 -11.39 -18.33 -9.76
C ALA A 181 -12.65 -17.96 -8.95
N LEU A 182 -12.64 -18.10 -7.62
CA LEU A 182 -13.74 -17.67 -6.74
C LEU A 182 -13.82 -16.15 -6.60
N LEU A 183 -12.68 -15.49 -6.44
CA LEU A 183 -12.59 -14.02 -6.31
C LEU A 183 -12.88 -13.31 -7.64
N ASN A 184 -12.58 -13.98 -8.74
CA ASN A 184 -12.81 -13.52 -10.11
C ASN A 184 -14.05 -14.15 -10.75
N ALA A 185 -14.82 -14.95 -10.00
CA ALA A 185 -16.14 -15.37 -10.44
C ALA A 185 -16.94 -14.07 -10.60
N PRO A 186 -17.49 -13.78 -11.79
CA PRO A 186 -18.24 -12.56 -11.98
C PRO A 186 -19.32 -12.55 -10.91
N VAL A 187 -19.35 -11.48 -10.09
CA VAL A 187 -20.50 -11.21 -9.25
C VAL A 187 -21.65 -11.12 -10.24
N LEU A 188 -22.45 -12.19 -10.34
CA LEU A 188 -23.69 -12.27 -11.09
C LEU A 188 -24.66 -11.29 -10.43
N SER A 189 -24.39 -10.01 -10.66
CA SER A 189 -25.39 -8.96 -10.61
C SER A 189 -26.15 -9.21 -11.91
N GLU A 190 -27.38 -9.72 -11.86
CA GLU A 190 -28.25 -9.83 -13.03
C GLU A 190 -28.16 -8.50 -13.81
N GLY A 191 -27.54 -8.52 -15.01
CA GLY A 191 -27.30 -7.33 -15.83
C GLY A 191 -25.83 -6.90 -16.03
N ALA A 192 -24.84 -7.56 -15.42
CA ALA A 192 -23.43 -7.29 -15.72
C ALA A 192 -23.07 -7.72 -17.16
N VAL A 193 -22.43 -6.82 -17.90
CA VAL A 193 -22.03 -7.04 -19.31
C VAL A 193 -20.53 -7.31 -19.34
N LYS A 194 -20.13 -8.37 -20.06
CA LYS A 194 -18.74 -8.76 -20.21
C LYS A 194 -18.31 -8.69 -21.67
N CYS A 195 -17.08 -8.27 -21.90
CA CYS A 195 -16.44 -8.39 -23.20
C CYS A 195 -14.99 -8.87 -23.07
N VAL A 196 -14.49 -9.51 -24.11
CA VAL A 196 -13.13 -10.02 -24.19
C VAL A 196 -12.51 -9.59 -25.51
N ALA A 197 -11.29 -9.07 -25.47
CA ALA A 197 -10.45 -8.85 -26.65
C ALA A 197 -9.27 -9.82 -26.61
N ASN A 198 -9.04 -10.52 -27.72
CA ASN A 198 -7.85 -11.33 -27.95
C ASN A 198 -6.98 -10.59 -28.97
N ILE A 199 -5.85 -10.05 -28.50
CA ILE A 199 -4.96 -9.21 -29.30
C ILE A 199 -3.77 -10.06 -29.70
N ALA A 200 -3.56 -10.30 -30.98
CA ALA A 200 -2.40 -11.03 -31.47
C ALA A 200 -1.14 -10.18 -31.32
N THR A 201 -0.26 -10.55 -30.39
CA THR A 201 1.02 -9.86 -30.18
C THR A 201 2.03 -10.81 -29.51
N PRO A 202 3.28 -10.87 -30.02
CA PRO A 202 4.35 -11.60 -29.34
C PRO A 202 4.82 -10.89 -28.05
N ASN A 203 4.40 -9.64 -27.81
CA ASN A 203 4.87 -8.80 -26.71
C ASN A 203 3.84 -8.61 -25.59
N GLY A 204 2.94 -9.56 -25.36
CA GLY A 204 1.85 -9.45 -24.39
C GLY A 204 2.31 -9.05 -22.97
N GLU A 205 3.41 -9.60 -22.49
CA GLU A 205 3.98 -9.27 -21.17
C GLU A 205 4.36 -7.79 -21.03
N ARG A 206 4.84 -7.17 -22.11
CA ARG A 206 5.22 -5.75 -22.11
C ARG A 206 4.00 -4.87 -21.89
N PHE A 207 2.89 -5.18 -22.56
CA PHE A 207 1.63 -4.47 -22.40
C PHE A 207 1.05 -4.70 -21.00
N LEU A 208 1.07 -5.95 -20.52
CA LEU A 208 0.66 -6.31 -19.17
C LEU A 208 1.39 -5.49 -18.11
N ARG A 209 2.73 -5.54 -18.08
CA ARG A 209 3.53 -4.83 -17.08
C ARG A 209 3.29 -3.32 -17.13
N ARG A 210 3.18 -2.74 -18.32
CA ARG A 210 3.00 -1.29 -18.49
C ARG A 210 1.63 -0.81 -18.05
N LEU A 211 0.56 -1.53 -18.41
CA LEU A 211 -0.80 -1.24 -17.95
C LEU A 211 -0.90 -1.40 -16.44
N CYS A 212 -0.41 -2.53 -15.89
CA CYS A 212 -0.39 -2.75 -14.44
C CYS A 212 0.36 -1.65 -13.70
N THR A 213 1.56 -1.25 -14.16
CA THR A 213 2.35 -0.17 -13.54
C THR A 213 1.62 1.17 -13.61
N HIS A 214 0.95 1.46 -14.74
CA HIS A 214 0.19 2.70 -14.91
C HIS A 214 -0.98 2.79 -13.92
N PHE A 215 -1.73 1.70 -13.74
CA PHE A 215 -2.90 1.67 -12.86
C PHE A 215 -2.57 1.44 -11.39
N GLN A 216 -1.37 0.94 -11.06
CA GLN A 216 -0.91 0.72 -9.68
C GLN A 216 -0.91 1.98 -8.81
N HIS A 217 -0.82 3.16 -9.42
CA HIS A 217 -0.87 4.44 -8.72
C HIS A 217 -2.29 4.89 -8.34
N ARG A 218 -3.34 4.29 -8.94
CA ARG A 218 -4.74 4.71 -8.73
C ARG A 218 -5.61 3.62 -8.11
N THR A 219 -5.24 2.36 -8.29
CA THR A 219 -6.03 1.19 -7.88
C THR A 219 -5.12 0.07 -7.38
N PRO A 220 -5.54 -0.76 -6.40
CA PRO A 220 -4.86 -2.01 -6.07
C PRO A 220 -4.85 -2.94 -7.29
N VAL A 221 -3.66 -3.17 -7.86
CA VAL A 221 -3.45 -4.12 -8.96
C VAL A 221 -2.84 -5.38 -8.37
N VAL A 222 -3.45 -6.52 -8.64
CA VAL A 222 -2.86 -7.85 -8.40
C VAL A 222 -2.19 -8.26 -9.70
N THR A 223 -0.90 -8.59 -9.63
CA THR A 223 -0.11 -8.98 -10.80
C THR A 223 0.69 -10.22 -10.49
N ASP A 224 0.70 -11.14 -11.45
CA ASP A 224 1.64 -12.24 -11.54
C ASP A 224 2.58 -12.05 -12.75
N GLU A 225 3.46 -13.00 -13.02
CA GLU A 225 4.38 -12.96 -14.18
C GLU A 225 3.63 -12.83 -15.51
N ASN A 226 2.47 -13.50 -15.64
CA ASN A 226 1.72 -13.61 -16.90
C ASN A 226 0.28 -13.07 -16.83
N SER A 227 -0.17 -12.61 -15.66
CA SER A 227 -1.54 -12.11 -15.49
C SER A 227 -1.59 -10.84 -14.64
N GLY A 228 -2.65 -10.06 -14.83
CA GLY A 228 -2.87 -8.83 -14.12
C GLY A 228 -4.36 -8.56 -13.98
N HIS A 229 -4.77 -8.19 -12.78
CA HIS A 229 -6.16 -7.91 -12.45
C HIS A 229 -6.25 -6.66 -11.59
N PHE A 230 -7.18 -5.78 -11.94
CA PHE A 230 -7.48 -4.59 -11.16
C PHE A 230 -8.93 -4.14 -11.34
N ARG A 231 -9.44 -3.42 -10.34
CA ARG A 231 -10.82 -2.97 -10.31
C ARG A 231 -10.93 -1.45 -10.41
N MET A 232 -11.65 -0.97 -11.40
CA MET A 232 -11.97 0.44 -11.58
C MET A 232 -13.35 0.77 -10.99
N ASN A 233 -13.67 2.06 -10.82
CA ASN A 233 -15.02 2.49 -10.39
C ASN A 233 -16.12 2.05 -11.37
N MET A 234 -15.76 1.83 -12.64
CA MET A 234 -16.66 1.48 -13.75
C MET A 234 -16.80 -0.03 -13.99
N GLY A 235 -15.85 -0.84 -13.51
CA GLY A 235 -15.85 -2.28 -13.74
C GLY A 235 -14.51 -2.94 -13.41
N GLU A 236 -14.40 -4.21 -13.75
CA GLU A 236 -13.25 -5.05 -13.51
C GLU A 236 -12.46 -5.27 -14.81
N VAL A 237 -11.12 -5.19 -14.72
CA VAL A 237 -10.22 -5.43 -15.84
C VAL A 237 -9.30 -6.58 -15.50
N ARG A 238 -9.28 -7.57 -16.38
CA ARG A 238 -8.37 -8.72 -16.31
C ARG A 238 -7.57 -8.82 -17.59
N MET A 239 -6.28 -9.11 -17.44
CA MET A 239 -5.33 -9.19 -18.53
C MET A 239 -4.47 -10.44 -18.36
N GLU A 240 -4.26 -11.16 -19.45
CA GLU A 240 -3.44 -12.38 -19.49
C GLU A 240 -2.52 -12.31 -20.70
N ALA A 241 -1.22 -12.48 -20.45
CA ALA A 241 -0.20 -12.61 -21.48
C ALA A 241 0.01 -14.11 -21.76
N LEU A 242 -0.52 -14.56 -22.90
CA LEU A 242 -0.32 -15.89 -23.44
C LEU A 242 0.72 -15.84 -24.58
N GLU A 243 1.21 -17.00 -25.00
CA GLU A 243 2.17 -17.09 -26.10
C GLU A 243 1.54 -16.56 -27.40
N GLY A 244 2.05 -15.43 -27.91
CA GLY A 244 1.56 -14.78 -29.13
C GLY A 244 0.19 -14.10 -29.02
N VAL A 245 -0.46 -14.13 -27.86
CA VAL A 245 -1.80 -13.53 -27.64
C VAL A 245 -1.86 -12.81 -26.31
N PHE A 246 -2.26 -11.55 -26.34
CA PHE A 246 -2.62 -10.78 -25.15
C PHE A 246 -4.13 -10.71 -25.02
N ARG A 247 -4.67 -11.35 -23.98
CA ARG A 247 -6.11 -11.40 -23.71
C ARG A 247 -6.49 -10.35 -22.67
N VAL A 248 -7.50 -9.56 -22.98
CA VAL A 248 -8.07 -8.56 -22.05
C VAL A 248 -9.56 -8.85 -21.88
N SER A 249 -10.01 -9.01 -20.64
CA SER A 249 -11.41 -9.20 -20.28
C SER A 249 -11.89 -8.04 -19.43
N LEU A 250 -13.06 -7.50 -19.79
CA LEU A 250 -13.72 -6.41 -19.08
C LEU A 250 -15.08 -6.86 -18.60
N THR A 251 -15.40 -6.53 -17.35
CA THR A 251 -16.71 -6.77 -16.76
C THR A 251 -17.23 -5.45 -16.20
N ALA A 252 -18.36 -4.97 -16.69
CA ALA A 252 -18.99 -3.73 -16.24
C ALA A 252 -20.45 -3.98 -15.81
N LEU A 253 -21.00 -3.10 -14.98
CA LEU A 253 -22.39 -3.19 -14.52
C LEU A 253 -23.42 -2.76 -15.59
N THR A 254 -22.97 -2.07 -16.64
CA THR A 254 -23.83 -1.48 -17.69
C THR A 254 -23.05 -1.42 -19.01
N ALA A 255 -23.73 -1.51 -20.15
CA ALA A 255 -23.10 -1.40 -21.47
C ALA A 255 -22.38 -0.06 -21.69
N GLU A 256 -22.94 1.07 -21.23
CA GLU A 256 -22.30 2.39 -21.34
C GLU A 256 -20.92 2.44 -20.66
N LYS A 257 -20.83 1.90 -19.44
CA LYS A 257 -19.55 1.78 -18.71
C LYS A 257 -18.58 0.82 -19.39
N LEU A 258 -19.08 -0.22 -20.05
CA LEU A 258 -18.25 -1.14 -20.81
C LEU A 258 -17.58 -0.44 -22.00
N ASP A 259 -18.34 0.37 -22.75
CA ASP A 259 -17.84 1.15 -23.89
C ASP A 259 -16.80 2.18 -23.45
N GLU A 260 -17.00 2.82 -22.29
CA GLU A 260 -16.02 3.72 -21.69
C GLU A 260 -14.72 2.98 -21.31
N MET A 261 -14.84 1.79 -20.70
CA MET A 261 -13.68 0.94 -20.36
C MET A 261 -12.91 0.48 -21.60
N GLN A 262 -13.62 0.07 -22.66
CA GLN A 262 -13.01 -0.31 -23.94
C GLN A 262 -12.21 0.87 -24.52
N HIS A 263 -12.79 2.07 -24.56
CA HIS A 263 -12.11 3.27 -25.06
C HIS A 263 -10.86 3.61 -24.25
N ILE A 264 -10.95 3.56 -22.92
CA ILE A 264 -9.80 3.84 -22.04
C ILE A 264 -8.68 2.85 -22.33
N LEU A 265 -8.97 1.56 -22.42
CA LEU A 265 -7.93 0.55 -22.64
C LEU A 265 -7.35 0.58 -24.04
N VAL A 266 -8.16 0.76 -25.08
CA VAL A 266 -7.66 0.93 -26.45
C VAL A 266 -6.71 2.11 -26.52
N ARG A 267 -7.08 3.26 -25.93
CA ARG A 267 -6.20 4.43 -25.88
C ARG A 267 -4.87 4.14 -25.17
N HIS A 268 -4.90 3.47 -24.02
CA HIS A 268 -3.66 3.12 -23.32
C HIS A 268 -2.83 2.09 -24.09
N LEU A 269 -3.46 1.15 -24.79
CA LEU A 269 -2.78 0.19 -25.66
C LEU A 269 -2.12 0.90 -26.85
N GLU A 270 -2.81 1.81 -27.52
CA GLU A 270 -2.26 2.60 -28.63
C GLU A 270 -1.11 3.52 -28.18
N GLU A 271 -1.26 4.22 -27.06
CA GLU A 271 -0.20 5.06 -26.47
C GLU A 271 1.04 4.23 -26.07
N THR A 272 0.87 2.94 -25.80
CA THR A 272 1.97 2.03 -25.45
C THR A 272 2.54 1.27 -26.65
N ALA A 273 1.77 1.15 -27.73
CA ALA A 273 2.07 0.47 -28.98
C ALA A 273 2.70 1.40 -30.04
N VAL A 274 3.54 2.34 -29.61
CA VAL A 274 4.27 3.34 -30.46
C VAL A 274 5.00 2.74 -31.68
N ARG A 275 5.23 1.42 -31.73
CA ARG A 275 5.90 0.71 -32.82
C ARG A 275 5.17 -0.55 -33.33
N GLU A 276 3.96 -0.83 -32.86
CA GLU A 276 3.22 -2.07 -33.18
C GLU A 276 1.74 -1.72 -33.41
N LYS A 277 1.14 -2.13 -34.52
CA LYS A 277 -0.31 -1.97 -34.71
C LYS A 277 -1.00 -3.14 -34.03
N LEU A 278 -1.78 -2.85 -33.00
CA LEU A 278 -2.61 -3.84 -32.33
C LEU A 278 -4.00 -3.80 -32.97
N ASP A 279 -4.47 -4.95 -33.45
CA ASP A 279 -5.87 -5.11 -33.85
C ASP A 279 -6.66 -5.55 -32.61
N VAL A 280 -7.47 -4.64 -32.07
CA VAL A 280 -8.22 -4.85 -30.83
C VAL A 280 -9.68 -5.04 -31.19
N ILE A 281 -10.12 -6.30 -31.26
CA ILE A 281 -11.51 -6.66 -31.54
C ILE A 281 -12.15 -7.15 -30.24
N TRP A 282 -13.16 -6.41 -29.76
CA TRP A 282 -13.94 -6.79 -28.59
C TRP A 282 -15.08 -7.72 -28.97
N GLN A 283 -15.25 -8.81 -28.21
CA GLN A 283 -16.34 -9.76 -28.34
C GLN A 283 -17.15 -9.78 -27.03
N SER A 284 -18.46 -9.59 -27.12
CA SER A 284 -19.36 -9.77 -25.97
C SER A 284 -19.44 -11.24 -25.57
N VAL A 285 -19.37 -11.54 -24.27
CA VAL A 285 -19.37 -12.90 -23.72
C VAL A 285 -20.46 -13.04 -22.66
#